data_AF-A0A4P5VWW6-F1
#
_entry.id   AF-A0A4P5VWW6-F1
#
_cell.length_a   1.000
_cell.length_b   1.000
_cell.length_c   1.000
_cell.angle_alpha   90.00
_cell.angle_beta   90.00
_cell.angle_gamma   90.00
#
_symmetry.space_group_name_H-M   'P 1'
#
loop_
_entity.id
_entity.type
_entity.pdbx_description
1 polymer ?
#
loop_
_entity_poly.entity_id
_entity_poly.type
_entity_poly.pdbx_seq_one_letter_code
_entity_poly.pdbx_strand_id
1 'polypeptide(L)'
;MSHALTFGETPTSDDKMWGLVSHLSGFALPYGIGPILLYVVYKDKAPFVKYHAMQAFVFHLVAWIIGSVTCGFGLILLLLPLYMAYQAYLGEWKGYPLIDGVGRD
;
A
#
# COMPACT_ATOMS: atom_id res chain seq x y z
N MET A 1 -12.14 1.03 -15.54
CA MET A 1 -12.65 -0.27 -16.05
C MET A 1 -11.55 -1.29 -16.34
N SER A 2 -10.27 -0.92 -16.53
CA SER A 2 -9.17 -1.88 -16.76
C SER A 2 -8.80 -2.71 -15.53
N HIS A 3 -8.78 -2.13 -14.32
CA HIS A 3 -8.33 -2.83 -13.11
C HIS A 3 -9.31 -3.91 -12.60
N ALA A 4 -10.61 -3.77 -12.87
CA ALA A 4 -11.61 -4.80 -12.55
C ALA A 4 -11.40 -6.08 -13.37
N LEU A 5 -10.78 -5.98 -14.56
CA LEU A 5 -10.44 -7.14 -15.38
C LEU A 5 -9.19 -7.88 -14.88
N THR A 6 -8.28 -7.16 -14.19
CA THR A 6 -7.07 -7.76 -13.62
C THR A 6 -7.35 -8.55 -12.34
N PHE A 7 -8.24 -8.04 -11.49
CA PHE A 7 -8.53 -8.64 -10.18
C PHE A 7 -9.88 -9.35 -10.09
N GLY A 8 -10.77 -9.18 -11.08
CA GLY A 8 -12.06 -9.87 -11.16
C GLY A 8 -13.09 -9.49 -10.09
N GLU A 9 -12.70 -8.71 -9.07
CA GLU A 9 -13.49 -8.48 -7.87
C GLU A 9 -13.60 -6.98 -7.54
N THR A 10 -14.83 -6.54 -7.26
CA THR A 10 -15.09 -5.21 -6.71
C THR A 10 -14.81 -5.24 -5.21
N PRO A 11 -13.88 -4.40 -4.69
CA PRO A 11 -13.52 -4.44 -3.28
C PRO A 11 -14.71 -4.09 -2.39
N THR A 12 -14.89 -4.86 -1.31
CA THR A 12 -15.90 -4.59 -0.30
C THR A 12 -15.55 -3.32 0.51
N SER A 13 -16.49 -2.82 1.31
CA SER A 13 -16.19 -1.69 2.21
C SER A 13 -15.09 -2.01 3.23
N ASP A 14 -15.00 -3.28 3.66
CA ASP A 14 -13.96 -3.70 4.61
C ASP A 14 -12.59 -3.76 3.91
N ASP A 15 -12.54 -4.27 2.67
CA ASP A 15 -11.31 -4.28 1.87
C ASP A 15 -10.77 -2.86 1.65
N LYS A 16 -11.65 -1.90 1.34
CA LYS A 16 -11.27 -0.49 1.19
C LYS A 16 -10.67 0.08 2.46
N MET A 17 -11.28 -0.23 3.61
CA MET A 17 -10.78 0.18 4.92
C MET A 17 -9.38 -0.41 5.17
N TRP A 18 -9.21 -1.73 4.98
CA TRP A 18 -7.93 -2.39 5.22
C TRP A 18 -6.84 -2.02 4.19
N GLY A 19 -7.23 -1.71 2.96
CA GLY A 19 -6.33 -1.13 1.96
C GLY A 19 -5.84 0.27 2.36
N LEU A 20 -6.70 1.12 2.93
CA LEU A 20 -6.30 2.39 3.51
C LEU A 20 -5.36 2.18 4.72
N VAL A 21 -5.73 1.29 5.64
CA VAL A 21 -4.93 0.98 6.83
C VAL A 21 -3.55 0.45 6.45
N SER A 22 -3.44 -0.29 5.34
CA SER A 22 -2.17 -0.76 4.81
C SER A 22 -1.17 0.38 4.59
N HIS A 23 -1.59 1.48 3.96
CA HIS A 23 -0.72 2.65 3.78
C HIS A 23 -0.49 3.46 5.06
N LEU A 24 -1.50 3.55 5.93
CA LEU A 24 -1.37 4.33 7.18
C LEU A 24 -0.55 3.62 8.27
N SER A 25 -0.54 2.29 8.27
CA SER A 25 0.14 1.48 9.29
C SER A 25 1.66 1.67 9.28
N GLY A 26 2.25 2.08 8.15
CA GLY A 26 3.68 2.37 8.05
C GLY A 26 4.14 3.66 8.74
N PHE A 27 3.20 4.53 9.13
CA PHE A 27 3.47 5.70 9.98
C PHE A 27 3.51 5.33 11.47
N ALA A 28 2.65 4.39 11.88
CA ALA A 28 2.60 3.91 13.26
C ALA A 28 3.76 2.94 13.56
N LEU A 29 4.13 2.12 12.57
CA LEU A 29 5.17 1.12 12.69
C LEU A 29 6.25 1.37 11.62
N PRO A 30 7.48 1.77 12.02
CA PRO A 30 8.54 2.12 11.09
C PRO A 30 8.99 0.92 10.24
N TYR A 31 9.75 1.20 9.19
CA TYR A 31 10.33 0.21 8.25
C TYR A 31 9.31 -0.67 7.51
N GLY A 32 8.04 -0.28 7.47
CA GLY A 32 7.00 -1.04 6.76
C GLY A 32 6.53 -2.29 7.51
N ILE A 33 6.75 -2.37 8.83
CA ILE A 33 6.29 -3.50 9.66
C ILE A 33 4.75 -3.62 9.64
N GLY A 34 4.02 -2.51 9.73
CA GLY A 34 2.55 -2.53 9.65
C GLY A 34 2.02 -3.13 8.33
N PRO A 35 2.45 -2.60 7.18
CA PRO A 35 2.04 -3.11 5.87
C PRO A 35 2.35 -4.61 5.66
N ILE A 36 3.53 -5.09 6.07
CA ILE A 36 3.88 -6.51 5.87
C ILE A 36 3.05 -7.44 6.75
N LEU A 37 2.71 -7.03 7.98
CA LEU A 37 1.80 -7.78 8.83
C LEU A 37 0.43 -7.91 8.17
N LEU A 38 -0.09 -6.81 7.63
CA LEU A 38 -1.37 -6.82 6.90
C LEU A 38 -1.31 -7.69 5.65
N TYR A 39 -0.21 -7.63 4.89
CA TYR A 39 -0.01 -8.51 3.75
C TYR A 39 -0.11 -9.98 4.17
N VAL A 40 0.62 -10.40 5.22
CA VAL A 40 0.60 -11.79 5.68
C VAL A 40 -0.80 -12.22 6.15
N VAL A 41 -1.54 -11.34 6.83
CA VAL A 41 -2.89 -11.64 7.35
C VAL A 41 -3.94 -11.77 6.23
N TYR A 42 -3.81 -10.96 5.16
CA TYR A 42 -4.83 -10.82 4.11
C TYR A 42 -4.45 -11.43 2.76
N LYS A 43 -3.20 -11.92 2.56
CA LYS A 43 -2.71 -12.41 1.27
C LYS A 43 -3.58 -13.50 0.62
N ASP A 44 -4.25 -14.32 1.41
CA ASP A 44 -5.10 -15.41 0.92
C ASP A 44 -6.60 -15.11 1.05
N LYS A 45 -6.96 -13.92 1.57
CA LYS A 45 -8.35 -13.58 1.95
C LYS A 45 -8.94 -12.45 1.11
N ALA A 46 -8.13 -11.44 0.81
CA ALA A 46 -8.59 -10.22 0.19
C ALA A 46 -7.54 -9.72 -0.82
N PRO A 47 -7.72 -9.99 -2.13
CA PRO A 47 -6.77 -9.58 -3.16
C PRO A 47 -6.50 -8.07 -3.16
N PHE A 48 -7.51 -7.26 -2.84
CA PHE A 48 -7.39 -5.81 -2.72
C PHE A 48 -6.46 -5.36 -1.59
N VAL A 49 -6.67 -5.94 -0.40
CA VAL A 49 -5.83 -5.63 0.77
C VAL A 49 -4.41 -6.16 0.54
N LYS A 50 -4.27 -7.37 -0.02
CA LYS A 50 -2.97 -7.93 -0.41
C LYS A 50 -2.18 -6.97 -1.28
N TYR A 51 -2.82 -6.46 -2.34
CA TYR A 51 -2.20 -5.53 -3.28
C TYR A 51 -1.72 -4.25 -2.57
N HIS A 52 -2.61 -3.55 -1.86
CA HIS A 52 -2.25 -2.31 -1.19
C HIS A 52 -1.25 -2.51 -0.04
N ALA A 53 -1.31 -3.64 0.68
CA ALA A 53 -0.35 -3.98 1.71
C ALA A 53 1.05 -4.19 1.15
N MET A 54 1.18 -4.91 0.03
CA MET A 54 2.46 -5.09 -0.64
C MET A 54 3.01 -3.76 -1.20
N GLN A 55 2.16 -2.96 -1.84
CA GLN A 55 2.53 -1.62 -2.33
C GLN A 55 3.03 -0.72 -1.18
N ALA A 56 2.27 -0.67 -0.07
CA ALA A 56 2.61 0.12 1.10
C ALA A 56 3.92 -0.35 1.76
N PHE A 57 4.16 -1.66 1.81
CA PHE A 57 5.37 -2.25 2.36
C PHE A 57 6.60 -1.81 1.56
N VAL A 58 6.62 -2.07 0.26
CA VAL A 58 7.75 -1.73 -0.61
C VAL A 58 8.03 -0.23 -0.56
N PHE A 59 6.97 0.60 -0.58
CA PHE A 59 7.14 2.04 -0.52
C PHE A 59 7.73 2.51 0.82
N HIS A 60 7.20 2.05 1.96
CA HIS A 60 7.75 2.45 3.27
C HIS A 60 9.20 2.02 3.42
N LEU A 61 9.56 0.81 2.97
CA LEU A 61 10.93 0.34 3.02
C LEU A 61 11.87 1.27 2.25
N VAL A 62 11.51 1.64 1.02
CA VAL A 62 12.29 2.55 0.17
C VAL A 62 12.32 3.97 0.76
N ALA A 63 11.19 4.49 1.23
CA ALA A 63 11.09 5.82 1.82
C ALA A 63 11.96 5.96 3.07
N TRP A 64 12.03 4.91 3.91
CA TRP A 64 12.90 4.88 5.08
C TRP A 64 14.38 4.92 4.68
N ILE A 65 14.80 4.11 3.69
CA ILE A 65 16.18 4.11 3.19
C ILE A 65 16.56 5.49 2.64
N ILE A 66 15.73 6.07 1.78
CA ILE A 66 15.97 7.40 1.20
C ILE A 66 16.00 8.46 2.30
N GLY A 67 15.04 8.43 3.23
CA GLY A 67 14.98 9.33 4.38
C GLY A 67 16.26 9.29 5.22
N SER A 68 16.77 8.09 5.51
CA SER A 68 18.04 7.93 6.25
C SER A 68 19.25 8.47 5.48
N VAL A 69 19.39 8.13 4.18
CA VAL A 69 20.56 8.55 3.36
C VAL A 69 20.57 10.06 3.13
N THR A 70 19.40 10.69 3.07
CA THR A 70 19.24 12.13 2.85
C THR A 70 19.15 12.93 4.15
N CYS A 71 19.49 12.35 5.31
CA CYS A 71 19.40 13.03 6.61
C CYS A 71 18.01 13.64 6.90
N GLY A 72 16.94 12.96 6.48
CA GLY A 72 15.55 13.35 6.74
C GLY A 72 14.87 14.16 5.63
N PHE A 73 15.61 14.71 4.66
CA PHE A 73 14.98 15.45 3.54
C PHE A 73 14.05 14.58 2.70
N GLY A 74 14.36 13.28 2.56
CA GLY A 74 13.56 12.30 1.86
C GLY A 74 12.22 11.96 2.52
N LEU A 75 11.98 12.40 3.76
CA LEU A 75 10.71 12.12 4.46
C LEU A 75 9.50 12.78 3.78
N ILE A 76 9.72 13.76 2.89
CA ILE A 76 8.65 14.31 2.03
C ILE A 76 7.93 13.24 1.20
N LEU A 77 8.60 12.12 0.92
CA LEU A 77 8.02 10.97 0.23
C LEU A 77 6.86 10.34 1.01
N LEU A 78 6.78 10.52 2.33
CA LEU A 78 5.67 10.03 3.16
C LEU A 78 4.33 10.71 2.84
N LEU A 79 4.29 11.75 2.03
CA LEU A 79 3.02 12.30 1.53
C LEU A 79 2.34 11.36 0.50
N LEU A 80 3.12 10.55 -0.22
CA LEU A 80 2.58 9.63 -1.23
C LEU A 80 1.72 8.50 -0.63
N PRO A 81 2.08 7.83 0.48
CA PRO A 81 1.20 6.85 1.10
C PRO A 81 -0.09 7.44 1.64
N LEU A 82 -0.14 8.73 2.00
CA LEU A 82 -1.41 9.39 2.32
C LEU A 82 -2.32 9.50 1.09
N TYR A 83 -1.75 9.89 -0.05
CA TYR A 83 -2.48 9.90 -1.31
C TYR A 83 -2.97 8.50 -1.70
N MET A 84 -2.12 7.48 -1.57
CA MET A 84 -2.49 6.10 -1.88
C MET A 84 -3.51 5.52 -0.90
N ALA A 85 -3.45 5.90 0.38
CA ALA A 85 -4.48 5.57 1.37
C ALA A 85 -5.84 6.11 0.94
N TYR A 86 -5.89 7.35 0.46
CA TYR A 86 -7.11 7.95 -0.08
C TYR A 86 -7.62 7.21 -1.33
N GLN A 87 -6.73 6.83 -2.25
CA GLN A 87 -7.12 6.02 -3.42
C GLN A 87 -7.68 4.64 -3.00
N ALA A 88 -7.04 3.98 -2.04
CA ALA A 88 -7.52 2.70 -1.50
C ALA A 88 -8.91 2.85 -0.85
N TYR A 89 -9.17 3.96 -0.15
CA TYR A 89 -10.49 4.27 0.40
C TYR A 89 -11.58 4.44 -0.66
N LEU A 90 -11.23 5.02 -1.81
CA LEU A 90 -12.15 5.09 -2.96
C LEU A 90 -12.40 3.70 -3.59
N GLY A 91 -11.55 2.72 -3.29
CA GLY A 91 -11.57 1.39 -3.90
C GLY A 91 -10.81 1.34 -5.23
N GLU A 92 -9.90 2.29 -5.45
CA GLU A 92 -9.07 2.34 -6.64
C GLU A 92 -7.85 1.42 -6.49
N TRP A 93 -7.66 0.52 -7.45
CA TRP A 93 -6.52 -0.39 -7.52
C TRP A 93 -5.25 0.30 -8.05
N LYS A 94 -4.90 1.44 -7.48
CA LYS A 94 -3.70 2.20 -7.84
C LYS A 94 -2.52 1.78 -6.97
N GLY A 95 -1.43 1.39 -7.63
CA GLY A 95 -0.12 1.22 -7.01
C GLY A 95 0.80 2.38 -7.37
N TYR A 96 2.01 2.33 -6.84
CA TYR A 96 3.03 3.32 -7.17
C TYR A 96 3.52 3.06 -8.61
N PRO A 97 3.66 4.08 -9.48
CA PRO A 97 3.95 3.87 -10.91
C PRO A 97 5.15 2.97 -11.22
N LEU A 98 6.18 2.97 -10.35
CA LEU A 98 7.39 2.16 -10.53
C LEU A 98 7.22 0.69 -10.14
N ILE A 99 6.25 0.38 -9.27
CA ILE A 99 6.06 -0.96 -8.68
C ILE A 99 4.61 -1.43 -8.79
N ASP A 100 3.79 -0.81 -9.63
CA ASP A 100 2.35 -1.09 -9.78
C ASP A 100 2.10 -2.58 -10.05
N GLY A 101 3.04 -3.30 -10.68
CA GLY A 101 2.92 -4.75 -10.92
C GLY A 101 3.10 -5.65 -9.69
N VAL A 102 3.59 -5.13 -8.56
CA VAL A 102 3.92 -5.93 -7.37
C VAL A 102 2.67 -6.21 -6.53
N GLY A 103 2.44 -7.48 -6.18
CA GLY A 103 1.27 -7.92 -5.42
C GLY A 103 0.01 -8.10 -6.27
N ARG A 104 0.17 -8.16 -7.59
CA ARG A 104 -0.89 -8.30 -8.60
C ARG A 104 -1.14 -9.74 -9.05
N ASP A 105 -0.30 -10.67 -8.57
CA ASP A 105 -0.31 -12.11 -8.81
C ASP A 105 -1.42 -12.86 -8.06
#